data_AF-A0A1D3L852-F1
#
_entry.id   AF-A0A1D3L852-F1
#
_cell.length_a   1.000
_cell.length_b   1.000
_cell.length_c   1.000
_cell.angle_alpha   90.00
_cell.angle_beta   90.00
_cell.angle_gamma   90.00
#
_symmetry.space_group_name_H-M   'P 1'
#
loop_
_entity.id
_entity.type
_entity.pdbx_description
1 polymer ?
#
loop_
_entity_poly.entity_id
_entity_poly.type
_entity_poly.pdbx_seq_one_letter_code
_entity_poly.pdbx_strand_id
1 'polypeptide(L)'
;MMIQQRYKNYAISFHGYYYALSKKVQVSDDTTIIVYASSDVNDYNSVNKKKYTNTILESANSFKPKIYSEKDIRNGELTRMFVNLSGFIIQKKGIALILPISTLLILIPLFLKIY
;
A
#
# COMPACT_ATOMS: atom_id res chain seq x y z
N MET A 1 9.27 1.62 -7.51
CA MET A 1 9.15 0.15 -7.62
C MET A 1 7.71 -0.23 -7.36
N MET A 2 7.18 -1.32 -7.94
CA MET A 2 5.88 -1.88 -7.55
C MET A 2 6.10 -3.15 -6.76
N ILE A 3 5.33 -3.33 -5.69
CA ILE A 3 5.37 -4.53 -4.84
C ILE A 3 4.03 -5.24 -4.87
N GLN A 4 4.06 -6.56 -4.76
CA GLN A 4 2.93 -7.40 -4.42
C GLN A 4 3.10 -7.83 -2.97
N GLN A 5 2.09 -7.59 -2.15
CA GLN A 5 2.08 -8.04 -0.76
C GLN A 5 0.92 -9.01 -0.55
N ARG A 6 1.20 -10.11 0.14
CA ARG A 6 0.23 -11.16 0.48
C ARG A 6 0.10 -11.25 2.00
N TYR A 7 -1.13 -11.39 2.49
CA TYR A 7 -1.42 -11.53 3.91
C TYR A 7 -2.31 -12.76 4.13
N LYS A 8 -1.97 -13.54 5.16
CA LYS A 8 -2.66 -14.77 5.52
C LYS A 8 -2.98 -14.75 7.00
N ASN A 9 -4.25 -14.94 7.35
CA ASN A 9 -4.71 -15.10 8.71
C ASN A 9 -5.56 -16.36 8.82
N TYR A 10 -4.99 -17.39 9.47
CA TYR A 10 -5.63 -18.69 9.65
C TYR A 10 -6.82 -18.65 10.61
N ALA A 11 -6.81 -17.76 11.60
CA ALA A 11 -7.88 -17.68 12.60
C ALA A 11 -9.22 -17.25 11.99
N ILE A 12 -9.18 -16.46 10.90
CA ILE A 12 -10.37 -15.98 10.18
C ILE A 12 -10.44 -16.51 8.74
N SER A 13 -9.64 -17.52 8.38
CA SER A 13 -9.56 -18.08 7.02
C SER A 13 -9.37 -17.03 5.92
N PHE A 14 -8.61 -15.96 6.21
CA PHE A 14 -8.44 -14.84 5.30
C PHE A 14 -7.12 -14.91 4.55
N HIS A 15 -7.16 -14.97 3.23
CA HIS A 15 -5.99 -14.80 2.36
C HIS A 15 -6.22 -13.61 1.44
N GLY A 16 -5.40 -12.57 1.58
CA GLY A 16 -5.53 -11.35 0.80
C GLY A 16 -4.22 -10.94 0.13
N TYR A 17 -4.35 -10.07 -0.87
CA TYR A 17 -3.20 -9.49 -1.56
C TYR A 17 -3.47 -8.05 -1.99
N TYR A 18 -2.42 -7.26 -2.18
CA TYR A 18 -2.51 -5.96 -2.83
C TYR A 18 -1.24 -5.63 -3.60
N TYR A 19 -1.37 -4.72 -4.56
CA TYR A 19 -0.26 -4.08 -5.24
C TYR A 19 -0.10 -2.65 -4.75
N ALA A 20 1.15 -2.21 -4.59
CA ALA A 20 1.46 -0.83 -4.25
C ALA A 20 2.71 -0.33 -4.97
N LEU A 21 2.67 0.93 -5.38
CA LEU A 21 3.87 1.70 -5.68
C LEU A 21 4.62 1.95 -4.37
N SER A 22 5.91 1.61 -4.36
CA SER A 22 6.82 1.82 -3.25
C SER A 22 7.87 2.86 -3.60
N LYS A 23 8.11 3.78 -2.65
CA LYS A 23 9.20 4.75 -2.69
C LYS A 23 9.89 4.82 -1.33
N LYS A 24 11.22 4.73 -1.36
CA LYS A 24 12.09 5.06 -0.23
C LYS A 24 12.70 6.43 -0.49
N VAL A 25 12.64 7.33 0.48
CA VAL A 25 13.21 8.67 0.41
C VAL A 25 13.99 8.92 1.68
N GLN A 26 15.28 9.21 1.54
CA GLN A 26 16.06 9.76 2.64
C GLN A 26 15.78 11.27 2.69
N VAL A 27 15.17 11.73 3.78
CA VAL A 27 14.77 13.13 3.98
C VAL A 27 15.88 13.91 4.69
N SER A 28 16.67 13.23 5.50
CA SER A 28 17.88 13.74 6.15
C SER A 28 18.84 12.59 6.48
N ASP A 29 20.03 12.88 6.99
CA ASP A 29 21.01 11.86 7.40
C ASP A 29 20.43 10.83 8.39
N ASP A 30 19.51 11.26 9.26
CA ASP A 30 18.91 10.42 10.27
C ASP A 30 17.47 9.98 9.96
N THR A 31 16.84 10.49 8.90
CA THR A 31 15.42 10.21 8.61
C THR A 31 15.22 9.64 7.22
N THR A 32 14.62 8.45 7.16
CA THR A 32 14.17 7.80 5.94
C THR A 32 12.67 7.53 6.01
N ILE A 33 11.96 7.83 4.93
CA ILE A 33 10.55 7.47 4.76
C ILE A 33 10.47 6.36 3.72
N ILE A 34 9.71 5.32 4.03
CA ILE A 34 9.29 4.31 3.05
C ILE A 34 7.78 4.39 2.95
N VAL A 35 7.26 4.65 1.75
CA VAL A 35 5.84 4.87 1.52
C VAL A 35 5.32 3.95 0.42
N TYR A 36 4.07 3.53 0.58
CA TYR A 36 3.34 2.62 -0.28
C TYR A 36 1.97 3.21 -0.62
N ALA A 37 1.57 3.14 -1.89
CA ALA A 37 0.24 3.54 -2.33
C ALA A 37 -0.24 2.64 -3.48
N SER A 38 -1.47 2.14 -3.38
CA SER A 38 -2.09 1.35 -4.44
C SER A 38 -2.50 2.24 -5.62
N SER A 39 -2.52 1.61 -6.79
CA SER A 39 -3.02 2.17 -8.04
C SER A 39 -3.98 1.16 -8.70
N ASP A 40 -4.64 1.55 -9.79
CA ASP A 40 -5.63 0.73 -10.51
C ASP A 40 -4.93 -0.35 -11.38
N VAL A 41 -4.36 -1.37 -10.73
CA VAL A 41 -3.64 -2.47 -11.39
C VAL A 41 -4.63 -3.42 -12.08
N ASN A 42 -4.33 -3.84 -13.31
CA ASN A 42 -5.02 -4.96 -13.95
C ASN A 42 -4.18 -6.23 -13.80
N ASP A 43 -4.59 -7.12 -12.90
CA ASP A 43 -3.90 -8.36 -12.54
C ASP A 43 -4.49 -9.61 -13.23
N TYR A 44 -5.41 -9.42 -14.17
CA TYR A 44 -6.17 -10.48 -14.83
C TYR A 44 -6.96 -11.39 -13.87
N ASN A 45 -7.37 -10.89 -12.70
CA ASN A 45 -8.28 -11.59 -11.81
C ASN A 45 -9.64 -11.81 -12.49
N SER A 46 -10.05 -13.07 -12.63
CA SER A 46 -11.27 -13.49 -13.31
C SER A 46 -12.53 -13.14 -12.51
N VAL A 47 -12.42 -13.06 -11.19
CA VAL A 47 -13.52 -12.83 -10.25
C VAL A 47 -13.62 -11.35 -9.88
N ASN A 48 -12.52 -10.75 -9.39
CA ASN A 48 -12.50 -9.38 -8.92
C ASN A 48 -11.91 -8.42 -9.96
N LYS A 49 -12.81 -7.78 -10.74
CA LYS A 49 -12.48 -6.78 -11.77
C LYS A 49 -12.76 -5.34 -11.31
N LYS A 50 -12.88 -5.12 -10.00
CA LYS A 50 -13.22 -3.80 -9.44
C LYS A 50 -12.10 -2.81 -9.73
N LYS A 51 -12.45 -1.68 -10.35
CA LYS A 51 -11.55 -0.53 -10.50
C LYS A 51 -11.31 0.13 -9.15
N TYR A 52 -10.12 0.67 -8.97
CA TYR A 52 -9.75 1.38 -7.75
C TYR A 52 -9.26 2.79 -8.04
N THR A 53 -9.68 3.73 -7.19
CA THR A 53 -9.21 5.11 -7.18
C THR A 53 -8.62 5.39 -5.81
N ASN A 54 -7.35 5.76 -5.78
CA ASN A 54 -6.67 6.23 -4.58
C ASN A 54 -7.15 7.65 -4.27
N THR A 55 -7.69 7.85 -3.07
CA THR A 55 -8.23 9.13 -2.61
C THR A 55 -7.22 10.02 -1.88
N ILE A 56 -6.04 9.49 -1.52
CA ILE A 56 -4.98 10.24 -0.82
C ILE A 56 -3.88 10.64 -1.79
N LEU A 57 -3.45 9.72 -2.67
CA LEU A 57 -2.43 9.99 -3.68
C LEU A 57 -3.05 9.98 -5.06
N GLU A 58 -3.67 11.09 -5.46
CA GLU A 58 -4.37 11.19 -6.75
C GLU A 58 -3.45 10.89 -7.95
N SER A 59 -2.18 11.26 -7.86
CA SER A 59 -1.19 10.99 -8.91
C SER A 59 -1.00 9.49 -9.18
N ALA A 60 -1.25 8.62 -8.20
CA ALA A 60 -1.20 7.17 -8.39
C ALA A 60 -2.29 6.66 -9.35
N ASN A 61 -3.40 7.39 -9.51
CA ASN A 61 -4.51 7.01 -10.39
C ASN A 61 -4.15 7.09 -11.88
N SER A 62 -3.09 7.83 -12.23
CA SER A 62 -2.55 7.87 -13.60
C SER A 62 -1.79 6.60 -13.98
N PHE A 63 -1.27 5.85 -12.99
CA PHE A 63 -0.47 4.66 -13.21
C PHE A 63 -1.35 3.41 -13.16
N LYS A 64 -1.62 2.78 -14.31
CA LYS A 64 -2.52 1.62 -14.40
C LYS A 64 -1.83 0.42 -15.05
N PRO A 65 -0.88 -0.23 -14.37
CA PRO A 65 -0.10 -1.29 -14.98
C PRO A 65 -0.95 -2.54 -15.19
N LYS A 66 -0.58 -3.31 -16.21
CA LYS A 66 -1.09 -4.67 -16.44
C LYS A 66 -0.03 -5.65 -15.94
N ILE A 67 -0.41 -6.55 -15.05
CA ILE A 67 0.47 -7.55 -14.44
C ILE A 67 -0.15 -8.92 -14.66
N TYR A 68 0.57 -9.81 -15.34
CA TYR A 68 0.15 -11.20 -15.41
C TYR A 68 0.50 -11.90 -14.09
N SER A 69 -0.43 -11.84 -13.14
CA SER A 69 -0.27 -12.33 -11.76
C SER A 69 -0.25 -13.86 -11.69
N GLU A 70 -0.02 -14.45 -10.51
CA GLU A 70 -0.04 -15.90 -10.31
C GLU A 70 -1.45 -16.51 -10.45
N LYS A 71 -1.52 -17.84 -10.63
CA LYS A 71 -2.78 -18.53 -10.95
C LYS A 71 -3.87 -18.33 -9.89
N ASP A 72 -3.50 -18.36 -8.62
CA ASP A 72 -4.42 -18.16 -7.49
C ASP A 72 -5.07 -16.76 -7.52
N ILE A 73 -4.31 -15.72 -7.83
CA ILE A 73 -4.82 -14.37 -8.04
C ILE A 73 -5.69 -14.30 -9.30
N ARG A 74 -5.22 -14.82 -10.43
CA ARG A 74 -5.98 -14.81 -11.69
C ARG A 74 -7.29 -15.58 -11.57
N ASN A 75 -7.34 -16.64 -10.78
CA ASN A 75 -8.54 -17.42 -10.50
C ASN A 75 -9.47 -16.78 -9.46
N GLY A 76 -9.04 -15.71 -8.79
CA GLY A 76 -9.80 -15.05 -7.73
C GLY A 76 -9.82 -15.80 -6.39
N GLU A 77 -8.85 -16.68 -6.14
CA GLU A 77 -8.73 -17.46 -4.90
C GLU A 77 -8.30 -16.59 -3.70
N LEU A 78 -7.65 -15.44 -3.97
CA LEU A 78 -7.23 -14.49 -2.95
C LEU A 78 -8.12 -13.23 -2.95
N THR A 79 -8.34 -12.65 -1.77
CA THR A 79 -9.09 -11.40 -1.63
C THR A 79 -8.22 -10.20 -2.01
N ARG A 80 -8.64 -9.46 -3.03
CA ARG A 80 -7.96 -8.24 -3.46
C ARG A 80 -8.21 -7.09 -2.48
N MET A 81 -7.13 -6.45 -2.02
CA MET A 81 -7.12 -5.31 -1.11
C MET A 81 -6.44 -4.10 -1.76
N PHE A 82 -6.60 -2.93 -1.14
CA PHE A 82 -5.99 -1.69 -1.58
C PHE A 82 -5.49 -0.86 -0.39
N VAL A 83 -4.42 -0.11 -0.61
CA VAL A 83 -3.81 0.78 0.37
C VAL A 83 -3.81 2.20 -0.19
N ASN A 84 -4.54 3.12 0.43
CA ASN A 84 -4.53 4.53 0.00
C ASN A 84 -3.13 5.15 0.21
N LEU A 85 -2.62 5.09 1.43
CA LEU A 85 -1.26 5.49 1.78
C LEU A 85 -0.83 4.74 3.04
N SER A 86 0.34 4.12 3.04
CA SER A 86 0.92 3.46 4.22
C SER A 86 2.44 3.50 4.15
N GLY A 87 3.14 3.25 5.25
CA GLY A 87 4.58 3.34 5.26
C GLY A 87 5.21 3.33 6.64
N PHE A 88 6.49 3.64 6.66
CA PHE A 88 7.32 3.78 7.85
C PHE A 88 8.15 5.06 7.78
N ILE A 89 8.29 5.73 8.91
CA ILE A 89 9.32 6.74 9.13
C ILE A 89 10.37 6.08 10.01
N ILE A 90 11.57 5.90 9.46
CA ILE A 90 12.72 5.34 10.16
C ILE A 90 13.58 6.52 10.58
N GLN A 91 13.66 6.75 11.89
CA GLN A 91 14.53 7.75 12.48
C GLN A 91 15.69 7.05 13.18
N LYS A 92 16.91 7.39 12.80
CA LYS A 92 18.11 7.06 13.54
C LYS A 92 18.16 7.97 14.76
N LYS A 93 17.55 7.52 15.86
CA LYS A 93 17.83 8.06 17.18
C LYS A 93 18.99 7.26 17.76
N GLY A 94 19.89 7.92 18.50
CA GLY A 94 21.00 7.25 19.19
C GLY A 94 20.59 6.03 20.03
N ILE A 95 19.28 5.89 20.34
CA ILE A 95 18.59 4.70 20.86
C ILE A 95 17.19 4.62 20.21
N ALA A 96 16.81 3.47 19.65
CA ALA A 96 15.73 3.31 18.66
C ALA A 96 14.30 3.20 19.25
N LEU A 97 13.33 3.88 18.60
CA LEU A 97 11.89 3.61 18.71
C LEU A 97 11.30 3.55 17.29
N ILE A 98 10.65 2.43 16.93
CA ILE A 98 9.94 2.25 15.65
C ILE A 98 8.46 2.52 15.88
N LEU A 99 7.88 3.52 15.21
CA LEU A 99 6.44 3.80 15.26
C LEU A 99 5.80 3.46 13.90
N PRO A 100 4.80 2.55 13.83
CA PRO A 100 4.04 2.30 12.62
C PRO A 100 3.14 3.50 12.31
N ILE A 101 3.06 3.92 11.05
CA ILE A 101 2.20 5.06 10.63
C ILE A 101 0.70 4.72 10.76
N SER A 102 0.33 3.48 11.06
CA SER A 102 -1.07 3.05 11.22
C SER A 102 -1.75 3.53 12.51
N THR A 103 -1.02 4.09 13.49
CA THR A 103 -1.59 4.50 14.79
C THR A 103 -2.12 5.94 14.87
N LEU A 104 -2.24 6.66 13.75
CA LEU A 104 -2.88 7.99 13.72
C LEU A 104 -4.29 7.92 13.11
N LEU A 105 -5.15 7.07 13.68
CA LEU A 105 -6.57 6.97 13.30
C LEU A 105 -7.51 6.98 14.52
N ILE A 106 -7.11 7.67 15.59
CA ILE A 106 -8.04 8.17 16.61
C ILE A 106 -7.86 9.68 16.68
N LEU A 107 -8.82 10.39 16.07
CA LEU A 107 -9.06 11.83 16.07
C LEU A 107 -7.84 12.75 15.79
N ILE A 108 -7.70 13.16 14.53
CA ILE A 108 -7.64 14.57 14.07
C ILE A 108 -7.65 14.50 12.53
N PRO A 109 -8.58 15.16 11.82
CA PRO A 109 -8.49 15.29 10.38
C PRO A 109 -7.30 16.23 10.07
N LEU A 110 -6.12 15.66 9.80
CA LEU A 110 -4.99 16.45 9.33
C LEU A 110 -5.23 16.82 7.87
N PHE A 111 -5.85 17.97 7.66
CA PHE A 111 -5.84 18.70 6.39
C PHE A 111 -4.39 18.89 5.96
N LEU A 112 -3.96 18.20 4.90
CA LEU A 112 -2.78 18.60 4.15
C LEU A 112 -3.24 19.39 2.93
N LYS A 113 -3.21 20.72 3.07
CA LYS A 113 -3.35 21.68 1.97
C LYS A 113 -2.03 21.65 1.21
N ILE A 114 -2.03 21.09 0.01
CA ILE A 114 -0.90 21.17 -0.92
C ILE A 114 -1.19 22.35 -1.86
N TYR A 115 -0.23 23.26 -1.98
CA TYR A 115 -0.26 24.36 -2.96
C TYR A 115 -0.19 23.82 -4.39
#